data_AF-A0A1C7DB05-F1
#
_entry.id   AF-A0A1C7DB05-F1
#
_cell.length_a   1.000
_cell.length_b   1.000
_cell.length_c   1.000
_cell.angle_alpha   90.00
_cell.angle_beta   90.00
_cell.angle_gamma   90.00
#
_symmetry.space_group_name_H-M   'P 1'
#
loop_
_entity.id
_entity.type
_entity.pdbx_description
1 polymer ?
#
loop_
_entity_poly.entity_id
_entity_poly.type
_entity_poly.pdbx_seq_one_letter_code
_entity_poly.pdbx_strand_id
1 'polypeptide(L)'
;MLRSGDWQDLTIANISETGLMGRAAEPPAQGEVLEIRHRGYAMTGDVVWAVGRRFGFRAAEPIDLTQLLSASEIAARRAEDLTPTARFWHWMKKR
;
A
#
# COMPACT_ATOMS: atom_id res chain seq x y z
N MET A 1 3.54 -8.58 17.08
CA MET A 1 4.41 -7.40 17.29
C MET A 1 5.64 -7.66 16.45
N LEU A 2 5.71 -7.11 15.23
CA LEU A 2 6.92 -7.25 14.43
C LEU A 2 8.06 -6.49 15.11
N ARG A 3 9.21 -7.11 15.27
CA ARG A 3 10.41 -6.40 15.74
C ARG A 3 10.99 -5.61 14.58
N SER A 4 11.68 -4.52 14.89
CA SER A 4 12.47 -3.77 13.90
C SER A 4 13.47 -4.74 13.23
N GLY A 5 13.24 -5.08 11.96
CA GLY A 5 14.07 -6.02 11.19
C GLY A 5 13.39 -7.33 10.75
N ASP A 6 12.17 -7.61 11.18
CA ASP A 6 11.43 -8.80 10.71
C ASP A 6 10.69 -8.53 9.39
N TRP A 7 10.81 -9.45 8.43
CA TRP A 7 10.05 -9.42 7.18
C TRP A 7 8.74 -10.20 7.33
N GLN A 8 7.66 -9.66 6.77
CA GLN A 8 6.41 -10.39 6.59
C GLN A 8 5.85 -10.16 5.19
N ASP A 9 5.07 -11.13 4.71
CA ASP A 9 4.32 -10.99 3.48
C ASP A 9 3.08 -10.11 3.67
N LEU A 10 2.73 -9.38 2.61
CA LEU A 10 1.53 -8.57 2.54
C LEU A 10 0.90 -8.66 1.15
N THR A 11 -0.38 -8.35 1.07
CA THR A 11 -1.09 -8.16 -0.21
C THR A 11 -1.29 -6.68 -0.48
N ILE A 12 -0.83 -6.20 -1.64
CA ILE A 12 -1.16 -4.87 -2.15
C ILE A 12 -2.60 -4.92 -2.68
N ALA A 13 -3.52 -4.21 -2.02
CA ALA A 13 -4.93 -4.19 -2.36
C ALA A 13 -5.28 -3.11 -3.41
N ASN A 14 -4.55 -2.00 -3.40
CA ASN A 14 -4.55 -0.97 -4.44
C ASN A 14 -3.23 -0.19 -4.37
N ILE A 15 -2.91 0.55 -5.42
CA ILE A 15 -1.69 1.34 -5.51
C ILE A 15 -1.88 2.58 -6.38
N SER A 16 -1.15 3.65 -6.06
CA SER A 16 -0.99 4.87 -6.83
C SER A 16 0.48 5.29 -6.79
N GLU A 17 0.84 6.37 -7.48
CA GLU A 17 2.19 6.96 -7.41
C GLU A 17 2.55 7.45 -5.99
N THR A 18 1.57 7.75 -5.14
CA THR A 18 1.81 8.33 -3.81
C THR A 18 1.79 7.31 -2.68
N GLY A 19 1.32 6.09 -2.94
CA GLY A 19 1.18 5.09 -1.88
C GLY A 19 0.33 3.89 -2.27
N LEU A 20 0.00 3.09 -1.25
CA LEU A 20 -0.79 1.87 -1.42
C LEU A 20 -1.65 1.56 -0.20
N MET A 21 -2.67 0.74 -0.42
CA MET A 21 -3.33 0.00 0.65
C MET A 21 -2.74 -1.40 0.73
N GLY A 22 -2.17 -1.74 1.88
CA GLY A 22 -1.68 -3.08 2.18
C GLY A 22 -2.65 -3.89 3.04
N ARG A 23 -2.54 -5.21 2.96
CA ARG A 23 -3.14 -6.17 3.90
C ARG A 23 -2.07 -7.09 4.45
N ALA A 24 -1.98 -7.21 5.76
CA ALA A 24 -1.03 -8.12 6.43
C ALA A 24 -1.74 -8.89 7.56
N ALA A 25 -1.16 -10.00 7.98
CA ALA A 25 -1.66 -10.75 9.14
C ALA A 25 -1.56 -9.89 10.41
N GLU A 26 -0.41 -9.22 10.58
CA GLU A 26 -0.14 -8.25 11.63
C GLU A 26 0.21 -6.90 10.97
N PRO A 27 -0.77 -6.01 10.72
CA PRO A 27 -0.46 -4.74 10.09
C PRO A 27 0.41 -3.87 11.00
N PRO A 28 1.38 -3.15 10.43
CA PRO A 28 2.22 -2.21 11.16
C PRO A 28 1.40 -1.04 11.72
N ALA A 29 1.85 -0.44 12.83
CA ALA A 29 1.14 0.65 13.46
C ALA A 29 1.26 1.96 12.67
N GLN A 30 0.29 2.86 12.85
CA GLN A 30 0.35 4.20 12.27
C GLN A 30 1.60 4.95 12.78
N GLY A 31 2.34 5.56 11.86
CA GLY A 31 3.60 6.27 12.11
C GLY A 31 4.85 5.40 11.95
N GLU A 32 4.71 4.08 11.76
CA GLU A 32 5.87 3.22 11.47
C GLU A 32 6.39 3.46 10.04
N VAL A 33 7.71 3.40 9.89
CA VAL A 33 8.39 3.45 8.59
C VAL A 33 8.59 2.02 8.11
N LEU A 34 8.17 1.74 6.89
CA LEU A 34 8.29 0.43 6.26
C LEU A 34 9.22 0.49 5.05
N GLU A 35 9.94 -0.60 4.84
CA GLU A 35 10.46 -0.96 3.53
C GLU A 35 9.59 -2.08 2.96
N ILE A 36 9.02 -1.87 1.77
CA ILE A 36 8.26 -2.88 1.04
C ILE A 36 9.12 -3.35 -0.13
N ARG A 37 9.36 -4.66 -0.22
CA ARG A 37 10.11 -5.29 -1.31
C ARG A 37 9.20 -6.20 -2.12
N HIS A 38 9.27 -6.07 -3.43
CA HIS A 38 8.54 -6.92 -4.37
C HIS A 38 9.34 -7.15 -5.64
N ARG A 39 9.79 -8.39 -5.88
CA ARG A 39 10.46 -8.84 -7.11
C ARG A 39 11.57 -7.90 -7.62
N GLY A 40 12.41 -7.43 -6.69
CA GLY A 40 13.55 -6.55 -7.00
C GLY A 40 13.23 -5.04 -6.97
N TYR A 41 11.96 -4.66 -6.88
CA TYR A 41 11.56 -3.30 -6.57
C TYR A 41 11.48 -3.10 -5.05
N ALA A 42 11.96 -1.98 -4.56
CA ALA A 42 11.87 -1.59 -3.16
C ALA A 42 11.32 -0.17 -3.04
N MET A 43 10.46 0.05 -2.05
CA MET A 43 9.94 1.37 -1.71
C MET A 43 9.94 1.56 -0.20
N THR A 44 10.17 2.78 0.26
CA THR A 44 10.13 3.16 1.68
C THR A 44 9.06 4.22 1.92
N GLY A 45 8.54 4.29 3.14
CA GLY A 45 7.49 5.24 3.47
C GLY A 45 6.82 4.98 4.82
N ASP A 46 5.81 5.78 5.13
CA ASP A 46 5.13 5.78 6.42
C ASP A 46 3.78 5.07 6.37
N VAL A 47 3.43 4.39 7.44
CA VAL A 47 2.05 3.97 7.69
C VAL A 47 1.22 5.17 8.13
N VAL A 48 0.26 5.61 7.32
CA VAL A 48 -0.58 6.77 7.61
C VAL A 48 -1.88 6.43 8.35
N TRP A 49 -2.30 5.17 8.32
CA TRP A 49 -3.41 4.62 9.10
C TRP A 49 -3.34 3.10 9.14
N ALA A 50 -3.93 2.49 10.18
CA ALA A 50 -4.12 1.04 10.26
C ALA A 50 -5.50 0.70 10.86
N VAL A 51 -6.23 -0.25 10.26
CA VAL A 51 -7.52 -0.73 10.76
C VAL A 51 -7.74 -2.21 10.41
N GLY A 52 -8.00 -3.02 11.43
CA GLY A 52 -8.15 -4.47 11.26
C GLY A 52 -6.86 -5.08 10.71
N ARG A 53 -6.93 -5.65 9.50
CA ARG A 53 -5.77 -6.20 8.75
C ARG A 53 -5.28 -5.29 7.62
N ARG A 54 -5.84 -4.09 7.49
CA ARG A 54 -5.53 -3.14 6.43
C ARG A 54 -4.70 -2.00 6.99
N PHE A 55 -3.83 -1.45 6.16
CA PHE A 55 -3.09 -0.24 6.47
C PHE A 55 -2.89 0.59 5.20
N GLY A 56 -2.73 1.89 5.39
CA GLY A 56 -2.35 2.83 4.34
C GLY A 56 -0.87 3.14 4.45
N PHE A 57 -0.17 3.02 3.33
CA PHE A 57 1.23 3.36 3.20
C PHE A 57 1.37 4.57 2.29
N ARG A 58 2.09 5.60 2.75
CA ARG A 58 2.49 6.75 1.95
C ARG A 58 3.96 6.60 1.59
N ALA A 59 4.27 6.55 0.31
CA ALA A 59 5.64 6.42 -0.16
C ALA A 59 6.44 7.70 0.11
N ALA A 60 7.72 7.55 0.44
CA ALA A 60 8.66 8.65 0.61
C ALA A 60 9.02 9.30 -0.74
N GLU A 61 9.03 8.50 -1.79
CA GLU A 61 9.24 8.91 -3.19
C GLU A 61 8.11 8.38 -4.07
N PRO A 62 7.82 9.01 -5.23
CA PRO A 62 6.83 8.51 -6.16
C PRO A 62 7.10 7.05 -6.56
N ILE A 63 6.06 6.22 -6.49
CA ILE A 63 6.12 4.81 -6.88
C ILE A 63 6.13 4.73 -8.41
N ASP A 64 7.14 4.07 -8.98
CA ASP A 64 7.15 3.70 -10.39
C ASP A 64 6.21 2.52 -10.62
N LEU A 65 4.97 2.85 -10.97
CA LEU A 65 3.92 1.86 -11.25
C LEU A 65 4.30 0.94 -12.41
N THR A 66 5.01 1.44 -13.42
CA THR A 66 5.40 0.65 -14.59
C THR A 66 6.42 -0.41 -14.20
N GLN A 67 7.44 -0.03 -13.43
CA GLN A 67 8.44 -0.95 -12.93
C GLN A 67 7.82 -1.99 -11.98
N LEU A 68 6.94 -1.56 -11.07
CA LEU A 68 6.31 -2.47 -10.12
C LEU A 68 5.38 -3.48 -10.81
N LEU A 69 4.56 -3.03 -11.77
CA LEU A 69 3.57 -3.86 -12.45
C LEU A 69 4.21 -4.77 -13.50
N SER A 70 5.23 -4.31 -14.23
CA SER A 70 5.99 -5.17 -15.15
C SER A 70 6.67 -6.31 -14.41
N ALA A 71 7.23 -6.03 -13.22
CA ALA A 71 7.75 -7.08 -12.35
C ALA A 71 6.67 -8.04 -11.85
N SER A 72 5.38 -7.66 -11.88
CA SER A 72 4.30 -8.44 -11.28
C SER A 72 3.68 -9.52 -12.19
N GLU A 73 3.95 -9.50 -13.50
CA GLU A 73 3.21 -10.28 -14.53
C GLU A 73 1.68 -10.03 -14.51
N ILE A 74 1.23 -8.95 -13.85
CA ILE A 74 -0.19 -8.61 -13.69
C ILE A 74 -0.56 -7.62 -14.80
N ALA A 75 -1.58 -7.96 -15.60
CA ALA A 75 -2.23 -6.97 -16.46
C ALA A 75 -2.87 -5.89 -15.58
N ALA A 76 -2.30 -4.68 -15.62
CA ALA A 76 -2.74 -3.55 -14.80
C ALA A 76 -4.18 -3.15 -15.16
N ARG A 77 -5.13 -3.43 -14.26
CA ARG A 77 -6.50 -2.90 -14.38
C ARG A 77 -6.55 -1.57 -13.64
N ARG A 78 -6.92 -0.51 -14.35
CA ARG A 78 -7.06 0.80 -13.75
C ARG A 78 -8.35 0.86 -12.94
N ALA A 79 -8.31 1.59 -11.82
CA ALA A 79 -9.50 1.77 -10.99
C ALA A 79 -10.61 2.50 -11.76
N GLU A 80 -10.24 3.35 -12.72
CA GLU A 80 -11.18 4.07 -13.59
C GLU A 80 -11.98 3.13 -14.52
N ASP A 81 -11.42 1.97 -14.86
CA ASP A 81 -12.09 0.96 -15.71
C ASP A 81 -13.15 0.16 -14.93
N LEU A 82 -13.07 0.17 -13.60
CA LEU A 82 -14.02 -0.47 -12.72
C LEU A 82 -15.12 0.54 -12.40
N THR A 83 -16.36 0.26 -12.78
CA THR A 83 -17.51 1.08 -12.34
C THR A 83 -17.47 1.19 -10.81
N PRO A 84 -17.29 2.39 -10.24
CA PRO A 84 -17.19 2.52 -8.80
C PRO A 84 -18.53 2.10 -8.19
N THR A 85 -18.58 0.96 -7.49
CA THR A 85 -19.66 0.73 -6.52
C THR A 85 -19.38 1.69 -5.38
N ALA A 86 -19.88 2.91 -5.52
CA ALA A 86 -19.62 4.01 -4.62
C ALA A 86 -20.03 3.65 -3.18
N ARG A 87 -19.04 3.22 -2.39
CA ARG A 87 -18.95 3.54 -0.96
C ARG A 87 -17.75 4.44 -0.79
N PHE A 88 -17.84 5.59 -1.46
CA PHE A 88 -16.81 6.60 -1.67
C PHE A 88 -16.61 7.39 -0.35
N TRP A 89 -15.64 6.94 0.45
CA TRP A 89 -14.81 7.71 1.40
C TRP A 89 -15.45 8.51 2.55
N HIS A 90 -15.36 7.97 3.76
CA HIS A 90 -15.52 8.74 5.02
C HIS A 90 -14.24 9.46 5.49
N TRP A 91 -13.14 9.42 4.73
CA TRP A 91 -11.85 10.04 5.12
C TRP A 91 -11.85 11.56 5.01
N MET A 92 -12.72 12.14 4.17
CA MET A 92 -12.71 13.58 3.89
C MET A 92 -13.53 14.40 4.91
N LYS A 93 -13.45 14.10 6.21
CA LYS A 93 -13.85 15.03 7.27
C LYS A 93 -12.90 14.98 8.48
N LYS A 94 -12.42 16.19 8.80
CA LYS A 94 -11.62 16.69 9.93
C LYS A 94 -10.16 16.94 9.51
N ARG A 95 -9.69 18.19 9.41
CA ARG A 95 -10.08 19.44 10.08
C ARG A 95 -10.31 20.58 9.10
#